data_AF-A0A355UIZ7-F1
#
_entry.id   AF-A0A355UIZ7-F1
#
_cell.length_a   1.000
_cell.length_b   1.000
_cell.length_c   1.000
_cell.angle_alpha   90.00
_cell.angle_beta   90.00
_cell.angle_gamma   90.00
#
_symmetry.space_group_name_H-M   'P 1'
#
loop_
_entity.id
_entity.type
_entity.pdbx_description
1 polymer ?
#
loop_
_entity_poly.entity_id
_entity_poly.type
_entity_poly.pdbx_seq_one_letter_code
_entity_poly.pdbx_strand_id
1 'polypeptide(L)'
;MNHTFSHCNDSINLIVPCNALAAYQASPYWDEYELTGNGTFFHFVLQCYNPTNDLDEIESNLDVKLYPNPATDIIRIDGLSNVDNVIIYDFMGRMVKSKYANLGQNNMEIDIKDLKNGIYCLAVLNKNVKIFSKKLIVKK
;
A
#
# COMPACT_ATOMS: atom_id res chain seq x y z
N MET A 1 9.41 22.38 27.29
CA MET A 1 8.80 22.63 25.98
C MET A 1 7.79 21.51 25.77
N ASN A 2 6.53 21.83 25.46
CA ASN A 2 5.51 20.80 25.22
C ASN A 2 5.80 20.18 23.85
N HIS A 3 6.20 18.91 23.82
CA HIS A 3 6.38 18.16 22.58
C HIS A 3 5.00 17.73 22.08
N THR A 4 4.61 18.23 20.91
CA THR A 4 3.30 18.01 20.30
C THR A 4 3.08 16.53 19.99
N PHE A 5 4.17 15.78 19.80
CA PHE A 5 4.17 14.38 19.41
C PHE A 5 4.59 13.40 20.52
N SER A 6 4.57 13.82 21.79
CA SER A 6 4.99 13.00 22.95
C SER A 6 4.24 11.66 23.14
N HIS A 7 3.16 11.42 22.40
CA HIS A 7 2.36 10.18 22.45
C HIS A 7 2.30 9.47 21.09
N CYS A 8 3.09 9.91 20.11
CA CYS A 8 3.22 9.22 18.84
C CYS A 8 4.19 8.04 18.96
N ASN A 9 3.96 7.00 18.15
CA ASN A 9 4.87 5.88 18.07
C ASN A 9 6.07 6.26 17.20
N ASP A 10 7.20 6.48 17.85
CA ASP A 10 8.41 6.99 17.21
C ASP A 10 9.20 5.93 16.42
N SER A 11 8.69 4.70 16.35
CA SER A 11 9.29 3.60 15.58
C SER A 11 8.75 3.47 14.15
N ILE A 12 7.82 4.34 13.73
CA ILE A 12 7.18 4.27 12.41
C ILE A 12 7.83 5.30 11.47
N ASN A 13 8.32 4.83 10.31
CA ASN A 13 8.82 5.72 9.25
C ASN A 13 7.68 6.57 8.67
N LEU A 14 7.91 7.88 8.56
CA LEU A 14 7.00 8.80 7.90
C LEU A 14 7.34 8.87 6.40
N ILE A 15 6.37 8.49 5.56
CA ILE A 15 6.51 8.54 4.10
C ILE A 15 5.56 9.61 3.56
N VAL A 16 6.10 10.57 2.81
CA VAL A 16 5.32 11.69 2.24
C VAL A 16 5.51 11.80 0.72
N PRO A 17 4.55 12.37 -0.02
CA PRO A 17 4.77 12.71 -1.42
C PRO A 17 5.95 13.69 -1.58
N CYS A 18 6.84 13.47 -2.55
CA CYS A 18 8.01 14.34 -2.77
C CYS A 18 7.62 15.79 -3.11
N ASN A 19 6.47 16.01 -3.75
CA ASN A 19 5.94 17.37 -3.97
C ASN A 19 5.43 18.04 -2.69
N ALA A 20 5.14 17.29 -1.63
CA ALA A 20 4.72 17.80 -0.34
C ALA A 20 5.88 17.91 0.66
N LEU A 21 7.06 17.36 0.34
CA LEU A 21 8.23 17.31 1.23
C LEU A 21 8.57 18.67 1.85
N ALA A 22 8.66 19.71 1.01
CA ALA A 22 8.97 21.06 1.48
C ALA A 22 7.89 21.65 2.40
N ALA A 23 6.62 21.26 2.23
CA ALA A 23 5.54 21.71 3.09
C ALA A 23 5.58 21.05 4.47
N TYR A 24 5.97 19.77 4.55
CA TYR A 24 6.21 19.09 5.83
C TYR A 24 7.41 19.70 6.56
N GLN A 25 8.52 19.92 5.86
CA GLN A 25 9.72 20.54 6.42
C GLN A 25 9.50 22.00 6.88
N ALA A 26 8.56 22.71 6.26
CA ALA A 26 8.18 24.06 6.66
C ALA A 26 7.11 24.12 7.77
N SER A 27 6.59 22.96 8.23
CA SER A 27 5.56 22.92 9.26
C SER A 27 6.11 23.44 10.59
N PRO A 28 5.32 24.21 11.36
CA PRO A 28 5.59 24.42 12.78
C PRO A 28 5.83 23.05 13.44
N TYR A 29 6.83 22.99 14.32
CA TYR A 29 7.22 21.78 15.04
C TYR A 29 7.91 20.69 14.19
N TRP A 30 8.27 20.95 12.92
CA TRP A 30 9.12 20.04 12.14
C TRP A 30 10.47 19.79 12.82
N ASP A 31 11.00 20.81 13.49
CA ASP A 31 12.23 20.74 14.29
C ASP A 31 12.13 19.73 15.45
N GLU A 32 10.93 19.29 15.87
CA GLU A 32 10.78 18.18 16.82
C GLU A 32 11.21 16.83 16.22
N TYR A 33 11.20 16.71 14.88
CA TYR A 33 11.72 15.56 14.12
C TYR A 33 13.20 15.71 13.73
N GLU A 34 13.74 16.93 13.76
CA GLU A 34 15.15 17.24 13.47
C GLU A 34 15.84 17.86 14.70
N LEU A 35 16.35 17.03 15.61
CA LEU A 35 17.31 17.49 16.63
C LEU A 35 18.66 16.78 16.51
N THR A 36 19.61 17.48 15.90
CA THR A 36 21.04 17.26 16.12
C THR A 36 21.48 18.06 17.35
N GLY A 37 21.52 17.39 18.50
CA GLY A 37 22.05 17.99 19.73
C GLY A 37 22.06 17.02 20.91
N ASN A 38 23.19 16.35 21.12
CA ASN A 38 23.54 15.57 22.32
C ASN A 38 22.58 14.43 22.76
N GLY A 39 22.50 13.37 21.95
CA GLY A 39 22.68 12.02 22.52
C GLY A 39 21.46 11.14 22.76
N THR A 40 20.29 11.41 22.20
CA THR A 40 19.23 10.38 22.07
C THR A 40 18.75 10.31 20.62
N PHE A 41 18.93 9.13 20.01
CA PHE A 41 18.66 8.90 18.59
C PHE A 41 17.17 8.58 18.38
N PHE A 42 16.41 9.50 17.79
CA PHE A 42 15.19 9.14 17.08
C PHE A 42 15.50 9.21 15.59
N HIS A 43 15.80 8.06 14.99
CA HIS A 43 16.15 7.98 13.57
C HIS A 43 14.86 7.94 12.74
N PHE A 44 14.14 9.06 12.69
CA PHE A 44 13.02 9.21 11.77
C PHE A 44 13.57 9.50 10.37
N VAL A 45 13.56 8.50 9.50
CA VAL A 45 13.86 8.75 8.08
C VAL A 45 12.61 9.28 7.41
N LEU A 46 12.58 10.58 7.10
CA LEU A 46 11.59 11.10 6.18
C LEU A 46 11.94 10.61 4.77
N GLN A 47 11.17 9.65 4.27
CA GLN A 47 11.31 9.18 2.91
C GLN A 47 10.25 9.86 2.05
N CYS A 48 10.68 10.61 1.05
CA CYS A 48 9.75 11.12 0.06
C CYS A 48 9.59 10.09 -1.07
N TYR A 49 8.37 9.95 -1.57
CA TYR A 49 8.06 9.16 -2.76
C TYR A 49 7.44 10.06 -3.82
N ASN A 50 7.89 9.99 -5.07
CA ASN A 50 7.26 10.71 -6.17
C ASN A 50 5.98 9.96 -6.55
N PRO A 51 4.77 10.49 -6.28
CA PRO A 51 3.59 9.89 -6.87
C PRO A 51 3.65 10.16 -8.38
N THR A 52 4.13 9.18 -9.14
CA THR A 52 3.89 9.17 -10.58
C THR A 52 2.38 9.19 -10.78
N ASN A 53 1.90 9.96 -11.75
CA ASN A 53 0.47 10.04 -12.10
C ASN A 53 -0.09 8.73 -12.67
N ASP A 54 0.64 7.63 -12.54
CA ASP A 54 0.10 6.28 -12.58
C ASP A 54 0.25 5.66 -11.20
N LEU A 55 -0.84 5.06 -10.73
CA LEU A 55 -0.86 4.05 -9.67
C LEU A 55 -0.14 2.77 -10.13
N ASP A 56 1.04 2.92 -10.73
CA ASP A 56 1.90 1.82 -11.11
C ASP A 56 2.93 1.62 -10.00
N GLU A 57 2.69 0.51 -9.31
CA GLU A 57 3.73 -0.38 -8.82
C GLU A 57 4.70 0.24 -7.80
N ILE A 58 4.30 0.17 -6.54
CA ILE A 58 5.26 -0.27 -5.53
C ILE A 58 5.64 -1.71 -5.92
N GLU A 59 6.58 -1.86 -6.85
CA GLU A 59 7.29 -3.12 -7.10
C GLU A 59 8.09 -3.44 -5.84
N SER A 60 7.42 -4.01 -4.83
CA SER A 60 8.07 -5.07 -4.07
C SER A 60 8.51 -6.11 -5.10
N ASN A 61 9.77 -6.59 -5.04
CA ASN A 61 10.41 -7.62 -5.89
C ASN A 61 9.68 -8.99 -5.95
N LEU A 62 8.35 -9.00 -6.04
CA LEU A 62 7.48 -10.14 -6.15
C LEU A 62 6.96 -10.13 -7.59
N ASP A 63 7.32 -11.17 -8.36
CA ASP A 63 6.83 -11.45 -9.72
C ASP A 63 5.33 -11.80 -9.73
N VAL A 64 4.49 -10.99 -9.09
CA VAL A 64 3.05 -11.20 -8.98
C VAL A 64 2.36 -10.59 -10.21
N LYS A 65 1.74 -11.45 -11.01
CA LYS A 65 1.05 -11.08 -12.25
C LYS A 65 -0.46 -11.08 -12.03
N LEU A 66 -1.14 -10.01 -12.44
CA LEU A 66 -2.59 -9.87 -12.40
C LEU A 66 -3.12 -9.77 -13.83
N TYR A 67 -3.97 -10.70 -14.24
CA TYR A 67 -4.55 -10.70 -15.59
C TYR A 67 -5.90 -11.43 -15.68
N PRO A 68 -6.77 -11.09 -16.64
CA PRO A 68 -6.67 -9.91 -17.50
C PRO A 68 -6.85 -8.63 -16.69
N ASN A 69 -6.31 -7.52 -17.19
CA ASN A 69 -6.56 -6.19 -16.67
C ASN A 69 -6.47 -5.21 -17.87
N PRO A 70 -7.59 -4.60 -18.34
CA PRO A 70 -8.93 -4.63 -17.75
C PRO A 70 -9.61 -6.01 -17.72
N ALA A 71 -10.47 -6.23 -16.72
CA ALA A 71 -11.17 -7.50 -16.45
C ALA A 71 -12.69 -7.36 -16.53
N THR A 72 -13.39 -8.45 -16.85
CA THR A 72 -14.86 -8.50 -16.92
C THR A 72 -15.45 -9.29 -15.76
N ASP A 73 -15.06 -10.57 -15.66
CA ASP A 73 -15.76 -11.57 -14.86
C ASP A 73 -14.85 -12.30 -13.88
N ILE A 74 -13.64 -12.66 -14.30
CA ILE A 74 -12.68 -13.41 -13.50
C ILE A 74 -11.30 -12.77 -13.69
N ILE A 75 -10.58 -12.64 -12.59
CA ILE A 75 -9.16 -12.28 -12.59
C ILE A 75 -8.34 -13.44 -12.08
N ARG A 76 -7.14 -13.57 -12.62
CA ARG A 76 -6.12 -14.53 -12.21
C ARG A 76 -4.90 -13.79 -11.69
N ILE A 77 -4.36 -14.31 -10.61
CA ILE A 77 -3.17 -13.82 -9.95
C ILE A 77 -2.18 -14.95 -9.90
N ASP A 78 -1.02 -14.79 -10.52
CA ASP A 78 0.10 -15.73 -10.44
C ASP A 78 1.26 -15.13 -9.65
N GLY A 79 2.18 -15.97 -9.18
CA GLY A 79 3.37 -15.53 -8.44
C GLY A 79 3.12 -15.31 -6.95
N LEU A 80 2.00 -15.81 -6.42
CA LEU A 80 1.69 -15.74 -5.00
C LEU A 80 2.64 -16.66 -4.22
N SER A 81 3.51 -16.10 -3.39
CA SER A 81 4.38 -16.84 -2.47
C SER A 81 4.15 -16.34 -1.06
N ASN A 82 3.90 -17.26 -0.12
CA ASN A 82 3.56 -16.95 1.26
C ASN A 82 2.43 -15.90 1.34
N VAL A 83 1.28 -16.19 0.74
CA VAL A 83 0.11 -15.30 0.78
C VAL A 83 -0.93 -15.93 1.67
N ASP A 84 -1.57 -15.13 2.52
CA ASP A 84 -2.69 -15.56 3.36
C ASP A 84 -4.02 -15.16 2.73
N ASN A 85 -4.11 -13.93 2.21
CA ASN A 85 -5.35 -13.38 1.70
C ASN A 85 -5.12 -12.35 0.59
N VAL A 86 -6.06 -12.29 -0.35
CA VAL A 86 -6.18 -11.24 -1.35
C VAL A 86 -7.48 -10.47 -1.10
N ILE A 87 -7.38 -9.15 -0.99
CA ILE A 87 -8.50 -8.25 -0.72
C ILE A 87 -8.64 -7.27 -1.89
N ILE A 88 -9.87 -7.02 -2.32
CA ILE A 88 -10.19 -5.99 -3.32
C ILE A 88 -10.94 -4.86 -2.61
N TYR A 89 -10.44 -3.64 -2.80
CA TYR A 89 -11.04 -2.40 -2.32
C TYR A 89 -11.59 -1.58 -3.48
N ASP A 90 -12.69 -0.87 -3.24
CA ASP A 90 -13.16 0.16 -4.16
C ASP A 90 -12.38 1.49 -4.01
N PHE A 91 -12.72 2.48 -4.84
CA PHE A 91 -12.08 3.79 -4.82
C PHE A 91 -12.26 4.58 -3.51
N MET A 92 -13.24 4.20 -2.67
CA MET A 92 -13.46 4.79 -1.34
C MET A 92 -12.69 4.03 -0.25
N GLY A 93 -11.93 2.99 -0.60
CA GLY A 93 -11.20 2.14 0.33
C GLY A 93 -12.08 1.10 1.04
N ARG A 94 -13.33 0.89 0.60
CA ARG A 94 -14.21 -0.14 1.18
C ARG A 94 -13.82 -1.51 0.65
N MET A 95 -13.73 -2.50 1.55
CA MET A 95 -13.51 -3.89 1.16
C MET A 95 -14.75 -4.41 0.42
N VAL A 96 -14.58 -4.80 -0.84
CA VAL A 96 -15.66 -5.35 -1.68
C VAL A 96 -15.51 -6.84 -1.96
N LYS A 97 -14.29 -7.37 -1.90
CA LYS A 97 -14.02 -8.82 -1.90
C LYS A 97 -12.83 -9.19 -1.03
N SER A 98 -12.85 -10.43 -0.54
CA SER A 98 -11.69 -11.08 0.08
C SER A 98 -11.66 -12.56 -0.33
N LYS A 99 -10.47 -13.10 -0.56
CA LYS A 99 -10.23 -14.52 -0.81
C LYS A 99 -8.97 -14.98 -0.10
N TYR A 100 -9.11 -16.01 0.74
CA TYR A 100 -7.96 -16.67 1.36
C TYR A 100 -7.21 -17.53 0.36
N ALA A 101 -5.88 -17.53 0.46
CA ALA A 101 -5.03 -18.39 -0.34
C ALA A 101 -5.02 -19.81 0.22
N ASN A 102 -4.96 -20.80 -0.69
CA ASN A 102 -4.77 -22.18 -0.30
C ASN A 102 -3.27 -22.44 -0.11
N LEU A 103 -2.93 -23.23 0.91
CA LEU A 103 -1.54 -23.63 1.18
C LEU A 103 -0.92 -24.31 -0.04
N GLY A 104 0.25 -23.83 -0.46
CA GLY A 104 1.02 -24.39 -1.57
C GLY A 104 0.56 -23.98 -2.97
N GLN A 105 -0.48 -23.15 -3.12
CA GLN A 105 -0.86 -22.61 -4.43
C GLN A 105 -0.09 -21.33 -4.74
N ASN A 106 0.52 -21.29 -5.92
CA ASN A 106 1.20 -20.10 -6.45
C ASN A 106 0.30 -19.19 -7.30
N ASN A 107 -0.95 -19.59 -7.47
CA ASN A 107 -1.94 -18.90 -8.28
C ASN A 107 -3.30 -18.88 -7.60
N MET A 108 -4.10 -17.88 -7.95
CA MET A 108 -5.44 -17.69 -7.43
C MET A 108 -6.33 -17.08 -8.50
N GLU A 109 -7.55 -17.59 -8.60
CA GLU A 109 -8.61 -16.99 -9.41
C GLU A 109 -9.66 -16.35 -8.51
N ILE A 110 -10.14 -15.16 -8.88
CA ILE A 110 -11.18 -14.44 -8.15
C ILE A 110 -12.29 -14.10 -9.13
N ASP A 111 -13.51 -14.58 -8.85
CA ASP A 111 -14.71 -14.12 -9.55
C ASP A 111 -14.99 -12.68 -9.12
N ILE A 112 -15.20 -11.79 -10.09
CA ILE A 112 -15.53 -10.37 -9.93
C ILE A 112 -16.81 -9.98 -10.69
N LYS A 113 -17.65 -10.95 -11.06
CA LYS A 113 -18.89 -10.72 -11.85
C LYS A 113 -19.91 -9.83 -11.15
N ASP A 114 -19.81 -9.67 -9.85
CA ASP A 114 -20.63 -8.77 -9.04
C ASP A 114 -20.07 -7.34 -8.97
N LEU A 115 -18.80 -7.12 -9.31
CA LEU A 115 -18.18 -5.78 -9.31
C LEU A 115 -18.65 -4.97 -10.52
N LYS A 116 -18.96 -3.69 -10.32
CA LYS A 116 -19.36 -2.77 -11.41
C LYS A 116 -18.15 -2.23 -12.16
N ASN A 117 -18.37 -1.66 -13.34
CA ASN A 117 -17.33 -0.95 -14.08
C ASN A 117 -16.69 0.13 -13.20
N GLY A 118 -15.36 0.16 -13.14
CA GLY A 118 -14.65 1.06 -12.24
C GLY A 118 -13.19 0.65 -12.00
N ILE A 119 -12.53 1.44 -11.15
CA ILE A 119 -11.15 1.22 -10.71
C ILE A 119 -11.18 0.71 -9.28
N TYR A 120 -10.39 -0.33 -9.02
CA TYR A 120 -10.27 -1.02 -7.74
C TYR A 120 -8.80 -1.16 -7.37
N CYS A 121 -8.53 -1.34 -6.08
CA CYS A 121 -7.22 -1.69 -5.57
C CYS A 121 -7.24 -3.14 -5.08
N LEU A 122 -6.42 -3.99 -5.69
CA LEU A 122 -6.19 -5.34 -5.23
C LEU A 122 -4.98 -5.35 -4.31
N ALA A 123 -5.12 -5.88 -3.10
CA ALA A 123 -4.06 -6.00 -2.10
C ALA A 123 -3.82 -7.47 -1.77
N VAL A 124 -2.55 -7.85 -1.66
CA VAL A 124 -2.10 -9.18 -1.24
C VAL A 124 -1.51 -9.05 0.16
N LEU A 125 -1.92 -9.93 1.07
CA LEU A 125 -1.55 -9.90 2.48
C LEU A 125 -0.87 -11.20 2.91
N ASN A 126 0.13 -11.06 3.78
CA ASN A 126 0.76 -12.13 4.55
C ASN A 126 0.71 -11.74 6.03
N LYS A 127 0.14 -12.59 6.88
CA LYS A 127 -0.04 -12.37 8.32
C LYS A 127 -0.66 -11.00 8.64
N ASN A 128 -1.67 -10.62 7.87
CA ASN A 128 -2.36 -9.32 7.92
C ASN A 128 -1.51 -8.10 7.53
N VAL A 129 -0.29 -8.29 7.06
CA VAL A 129 0.56 -7.22 6.51
C VAL A 129 0.37 -7.18 5.00
N LYS A 130 0.05 -6.00 4.45
CA LYS A 130 0.02 -5.78 3.00
C LYS A 130 1.43 -5.88 2.44
N ILE A 131 1.66 -6.86 1.58
CA ILE A 131 2.96 -7.10 0.94
C ILE A 131 3.01 -6.59 -0.50
N PHE A 132 1.86 -6.53 -1.18
CA PHE A 132 1.76 -6.10 -2.57
C PHE A 132 0.39 -5.50 -2.85
N SER A 133 0.31 -4.57 -3.81
CA SER A 133 -0.97 -4.08 -4.33
C SER A 133 -0.89 -3.72 -5.81
N LYS A 134 -1.97 -3.97 -6.55
CA LYS A 134 -2.07 -3.64 -7.98
C LYS A 134 -3.42 -3.01 -8.30
N LYS A 135 -3.43 -2.07 -9.24
CA LYS A 135 -4.64 -1.48 -9.80
C LYS A 135 -5.39 -2.53 -10.62
N LEU A 136 -6.70 -2.66 -10.37
CA LEU A 136 -7.61 -3.49 -11.15
C LEU A 136 -8.64 -2.59 -11.84
N ILE A 137 -8.76 -2.73 -13.15
CA ILE A 137 -9.75 -2.02 -13.97
C ILE A 137 -10.83 -3.02 -14.34
N VAL A 138 -12.07 -2.81 -13.90
CA VAL A 138 -13.22 -3.63 -14.30
C VAL A 138 -13.98 -2.93 -15.42
N LYS A 139 -14.19 -3.63 -16.54
CA LYS A 139 -14.90 -3.15 -17.72
C LYS A 139 -15.72 -4.26 -18.37
N LYS A 140 -17.03 -4.27 -18.08
CA LYS A 140 -18.09 -5.08 -18.70
C LYS A 140 -18.75 -4.34 -19.84
#